data_AF-A0A2D4IVV7-F1
#
_entry.id   AF-A0A2D4IVV7-F1
#
_cell.length_a   1.000
_cell.length_b   1.000
_cell.length_c   1.000
_cell.angle_alpha   90.00
_cell.angle_beta   90.00
_cell.angle_gamma   90.00
#
_symmetry.space_group_name_H-M   'P 1'
#
loop_
_entity.id
_entity.type
_entity.pdbx_description
1 polymer ?
#
loop_
_entity_poly.entity_id
_entity_poly.type
_entity_poly.pdbx_seq_one_letter_code
_entity_poly.pdbx_strand_id
1 'polypeptide(L)'
;MSSIDLTEACLHIPIRPSHFKFLRFSYNGSHYEYVAMPFGLSSAPRTFTKILAALVGHIRGNPIRIHCYLDDILIMSSTPRQAEVNTRLTAQALTDHGFSINHDK
;
A
#
# COMPACT_ATOMS: atom_id res chain seq x y z
N MET A 1 -3.61 -17.52 10.40
CA MET A 1 -3.38 -16.06 10.25
C MET A 1 -2.26 -15.91 9.25
N SER A 2 -2.35 -14.91 8.38
CA SER A 2 -1.36 -14.61 7.34
C SER A 2 -1.23 -13.11 7.19
N SER A 3 -0.09 -12.65 6.68
CA SER A 3 0.18 -11.24 6.40
C SER A 3 0.62 -11.06 4.96
N ILE A 4 0.37 -9.88 4.42
CA ILE A 4 0.90 -9.39 3.15
C ILE A 4 1.65 -8.09 3.46
N ASP A 5 2.88 -7.98 2.97
CA ASP A 5 3.72 -6.77 3.03
C ASP A 5 3.71 -6.12 1.64
N LEU A 6 3.51 -4.81 1.57
CA LEU A 6 3.51 -4.06 0.31
C LEU A 6 4.90 -3.51 0.02
N THR A 7 5.42 -3.76 -1.19
CA THR A 7 6.75 -3.27 -1.61
C THR A 7 6.74 -1.75 -1.77
N GLU A 8 7.66 -1.02 -1.14
CA GLU A 8 7.81 0.43 -1.32
C GLU A 8 6.48 1.20 -1.28
N ALA A 9 5.61 0.87 -0.31
CA ALA A 9 4.18 1.14 -0.37
C ALA A 9 3.82 2.60 -0.71
N CYS A 10 4.55 3.57 -0.15
CA CYS A 10 4.33 4.99 -0.42
C CYS A 10 4.53 5.38 -1.89
N LEU A 11 5.47 4.74 -2.60
CA LEU A 11 5.79 5.05 -3.99
C LEU A 11 4.68 4.64 -4.98
N HIS A 12 3.71 3.83 -4.55
CA HIS A 12 2.53 3.54 -5.37
C HIS A 12 1.58 4.74 -5.52
N ILE A 13 1.71 5.77 -4.66
CA ILE A 13 0.79 6.90 -4.65
C ILE A 13 1.38 8.05 -5.47
N PRO A 14 0.83 8.35 -6.67
CA PRO A 14 1.33 9.44 -7.50
C PRO A 14 1.06 10.79 -6.83
N ILE A 15 2.01 11.71 -7.01
CA ILE A 15 1.86 13.10 -6.58
C ILE A 15 1.22 13.90 -7.72
N ARG A 16 0.37 14.87 -7.36
CA ARG A 16 -0.20 15.79 -8.33
C ARG A 16 0.92 16.64 -8.95
N PRO A 17 1.01 16.80 -10.29
CA PRO A 17 2.10 17.54 -10.93
C PRO A 17 2.32 18.96 -10.39
N SER A 18 1.25 19.65 -9.99
CA SER A 18 1.33 20.98 -9.37
C SER A 18 2.10 21.02 -8.04
N HIS A 19 2.29 19.87 -7.40
CA HIS A 19 2.96 19.72 -6.10
C HIS A 19 4.42 19.25 -6.22
N PHE A 20 4.90 18.81 -7.38
CA PHE A 20 6.29 18.33 -7.56
C PHE A 20 7.32 19.34 -7.05
N LYS A 21 7.06 20.64 -7.27
CA LYS A 21 7.91 21.74 -6.81
C LYS A 21 8.15 21.79 -5.29
N PHE A 22 7.24 21.26 -4.48
CA PHE A 22 7.37 21.21 -3.01
C PHE A 22 8.18 19.99 -2.54
N LEU A 23 8.39 19.02 -3.42
CA LEU A 23 9.11 17.77 -3.14
C LEU A 23 10.42 17.72 -3.94
N ARG A 24 11.06 18.88 -4.13
CA ARG A 24 12.34 18.99 -4.83
C ARG A 24 13.52 18.77 -3.89
N PHE A 25 14.57 18.16 -4.41
CA PHE A 25 15.86 18.09 -3.75
C PHE A 25 16.99 18.33 -4.75
N SER A 26 18.18 18.65 -4.24
CA SER A 26 19.39 18.84 -5.06
C SER A 26 20.41 17.76 -4.72
N TYR A 27 21.03 17.20 -5.75
CA TYR A 27 22.10 16.22 -5.63
C TYR A 27 23.09 16.38 -6.78
N ASN A 28 24.39 16.49 -6.47
CA ASN A 28 25.47 16.70 -7.44
C ASN A 28 25.20 17.83 -8.45
N GLY A 29 24.72 18.97 -7.97
CA GLY A 29 24.42 20.14 -8.81
C GLY A 29 23.19 19.98 -9.72
N SER A 30 22.45 18.87 -9.59
CA SER A 30 21.21 18.61 -10.35
C SER A 30 20.00 18.66 -9.43
N HIS A 31 18.87 19.14 -9.96
CA HIS A 31 17.59 19.18 -9.26
C HIS A 31 16.72 17.99 -9.65
N TYR A 32 16.11 17.37 -8.65
CA TYR A 32 15.21 16.25 -8.80
C TYR A 32 13.88 16.56 -8.13
N GLU A 33 12.81 15.94 -8.63
CA GLU A 33 11.47 16.07 -8.08
C GLU A 33 10.87 14.68 -7.87
N TYR A 34 10.18 14.50 -6.74
CA TYR A 34 9.38 13.29 -6.54
C TYR A 34 8.08 13.36 -7.34
N VAL A 35 7.86 12.36 -8.19
CA VAL A 35 6.61 12.16 -8.93
C VAL A 35 5.62 11.24 -8.21
N ALA A 36 6.11 10.49 -7.23
CA ALA A 36 5.34 9.65 -6.32
C ALA A 36 5.65 10.03 -4.86
N MET A 37 4.78 9.65 -3.94
CA MET A 37 4.85 10.09 -2.55
C MET A 37 6.12 9.58 -1.86
N PRO A 38 7.06 10.46 -1.48
CA PRO A 38 8.32 10.03 -0.87
C PRO A 38 8.13 9.62 0.59
N PHE A 39 9.03 8.77 1.06
CA PHE A 39 9.21 8.53 2.49
C PHE A 39 9.63 9.82 3.21
N GLY A 40 9.23 9.94 4.48
CA GLY A 40 9.53 11.12 5.30
C GLY A 40 8.57 12.29 5.12
N LEU A 41 7.64 12.25 4.17
CA LEU A 41 6.57 13.23 4.07
C LEU A 41 5.56 13.03 5.22
N SER A 42 5.34 14.05 6.04
CA SER A 42 4.48 13.96 7.24
C SER A 42 3.03 13.56 6.93
N SER A 43 2.54 13.88 5.73
CA SER A 43 1.20 13.51 5.28
C SER A 43 1.12 12.12 4.65
N ALA A 44 2.25 11.44 4.39
CA ALA A 44 2.27 10.17 3.70
C ALA A 44 1.53 9.05 4.44
N PRO A 45 1.76 8.80 5.76
CA PRO A 45 1.05 7.77 6.51
C PRO A 45 -0.48 7.92 6.44
N ARG A 46 -0.97 9.16 6.60
CA ARG A 46 -2.40 9.47 6.57
C ARG A 46 -2.99 9.27 5.17
N THR A 47 -2.29 9.72 4.15
CA THR A 47 -2.73 9.61 2.75
C THR A 47 -2.80 8.14 2.35
N PHE A 48 -1.74 7.38 2.64
CA PHE A 48 -1.68 5.96 2.36
C PHE A 48 -2.80 5.18 3.06
N THR A 49 -2.98 5.39 4.37
CA THR A 49 -4.03 4.74 5.16
C THR A 49 -5.43 5.03 4.60
N LYS A 50 -5.70 6.26 4.13
CA LYS A 50 -6.99 6.60 3.52
C LYS A 50 -7.25 5.85 2.21
N ILE A 51 -6.22 5.71 1.37
CA ILE A 51 -6.33 4.99 0.10
C ILE A 51 -6.55 3.49 0.38
N LEU A 52 -5.71 2.91 1.25
CA LEU A 52 -5.82 1.51 1.62
C LEU A 52 -7.16 1.20 2.29
N ALA A 53 -7.70 2.09 3.12
CA ALA A 53 -9.01 1.92 3.74
C ALA A 53 -10.15 1.76 2.72
N ALA A 54 -10.09 2.45 1.57
CA ALA A 54 -11.08 2.31 0.51
C ALA A 54 -11.01 0.91 -0.14
N LEU A 55 -9.79 0.45 -0.46
CA LEU A 55 -9.58 -0.89 -1.03
C LEU A 55 -9.95 -2.00 -0.04
N VAL A 56 -9.60 -1.86 1.23
CA VAL A 56 -9.98 -2.80 2.29
C VAL A 56 -11.49 -2.82 2.46
N GLY A 57 -12.17 -1.68 2.33
CA GLY A 57 -13.62 -1.60 2.29
C GLY A 57 -14.22 -2.45 1.17
N HIS A 58 -13.63 -2.40 -0.02
CA HIS A 58 -14.00 -3.25 -1.15
C HIS A 58 -13.78 -4.74 -0.86
N ILE A 59 -12.61 -5.12 -0.32
CA ILE A 59 -12.29 -6.53 -0.02
C ILE A 59 -13.21 -7.10 1.07
N ARG A 60 -13.58 -6.28 2.07
CA ARG A 60 -14.54 -6.62 3.13
C ARG A 60 -15.98 -6.82 2.65
N GLY A 61 -16.27 -6.57 1.37
CA GLY A 61 -17.50 -7.08 0.73
C GLY A 61 -17.57 -8.61 0.73
N ASN A 62 -16.42 -9.28 0.87
CA ASN A 62 -16.31 -10.70 1.14
C ASN A 62 -16.16 -10.94 2.66
N PRO A 63 -16.48 -12.13 3.19
CA PRO A 63 -16.35 -12.47 4.62
C PRO A 63 -14.88 -12.67 5.06
N ILE A 64 -13.99 -11.75 4.68
CA ILE A 64 -12.56 -11.75 4.98
C ILE A 64 -12.29 -10.73 6.08
N ARG A 65 -11.70 -11.18 7.19
CA ARG A 65 -11.30 -10.29 8.28
C ARG A 65 -9.90 -9.74 8.01
N ILE A 66 -9.82 -8.46 7.68
CA ILE A 66 -8.58 -7.75 7.34
C ILE A 66 -8.33 -6.61 8.31
N HIS A 67 -7.10 -6.48 8.79
CA HIS A 67 -6.59 -5.32 9.52
C HIS A 67 -5.35 -4.78 8.81
N CYS A 68 -5.22 -3.46 8.69
CA CYS A 68 -4.11 -2.85 7.98
C CYS A 68 -3.41 -1.85 8.88
N TYR A 69 -2.08 -1.87 8.82
CA TYR A 69 -1.21 -0.90 9.45
C TYR A 69 -0.15 -0.48 8.43
N LEU A 70 -0.31 0.70 7.83
CA LEU A 70 0.53 1.14 6.72
C LEU A 70 0.62 0.06 5.64
N ASP A 71 1.83 -0.42 5.35
CA ASP A 71 2.19 -1.45 4.38
C ASP A 71 1.93 -2.89 4.84
N ASP A 72 1.70 -3.11 6.14
CA ASP A 72 1.36 -4.42 6.70
C ASP A 72 -0.15 -4.69 6.63
N ILE A 73 -0.53 -5.76 5.93
CA ILE A 73 -1.92 -6.19 5.79
C ILE A 73 -2.08 -7.54 6.47
N LEU A 74 -2.80 -7.55 7.58
CA LEU A 74 -3.09 -8.74 8.36
C LEU A 74 -4.41 -9.38 7.96
N ILE A 75 -4.39 -10.69 7.72
CA ILE A 75 -5.54 -11.49 7.30
C ILE A 75 -5.83 -12.56 8.36
N MET A 76 -7.02 -12.45 8.97
CA MET A 76 -7.49 -13.35 10.01
C MET A 76 -8.49 -14.36 9.43
N SER A 77 -8.25 -15.64 9.68
CA SER A 77 -9.07 -16.75 9.19
C SER A 77 -9.10 -17.87 10.22
N SER A 78 -10.21 -18.60 10.27
CA SER A 78 -10.44 -19.65 11.28
C SER A 78 -9.68 -20.96 11.01
N THR A 79 -9.27 -21.20 9.76
CA THR A 79 -8.51 -22.39 9.37
C THR A 79 -7.35 -22.03 8.45
N PRO A 80 -6.29 -22.87 8.37
CA PRO A 80 -5.18 -22.64 7.44
C PRO A 80 -5.63 -22.56 5.98
N ARG A 81 -6.53 -23.46 5.54
CA ARG A 81 -7.07 -23.45 4.17
C ARG A 81 -7.84 -22.17 3.86
N GLN A 82 -8.61 -21.66 4.83
CA GLN A 82 -9.30 -20.38 4.67
C GLN A 82 -8.31 -19.22 4.61
N ALA A 83 -7.23 -19.27 5.41
CA ALA A 83 -6.18 -18.26 5.37
C ALA A 83 -5.50 -18.20 3.99
N GLU A 84 -5.20 -19.35 3.38
CA GLU A 84 -4.62 -19.43 2.04
C GLU A 84 -5.54 -18.78 0.99
N VAL A 85 -6.82 -19.18 0.96
CA VAL A 85 -7.81 -18.63 0.02
C VAL A 85 -7.99 -17.12 0.23
N ASN A 86 -8.13 -16.68 1.48
CA ASN A 86 -8.31 -15.26 1.81
C ASN A 86 -7.08 -14.42 1.45
N THR A 87 -5.88 -14.96 1.68
CA THR A 87 -4.62 -14.33 1.28
C THR A 87 -4.57 -14.15 -0.22
N ARG A 88 -4.86 -15.21 -0.99
CA ARG A 88 -4.84 -15.15 -2.45
C ARG A 88 -5.84 -14.13 -3.00
N LEU A 89 -7.07 -14.10 -2.49
CA LEU A 89 -8.09 -13.13 -2.91
C LEU A 89 -7.69 -11.69 -2.57
N THR A 90 -7.11 -11.48 -1.38
CA THR A 90 -6.63 -10.17 -0.95
C THR A 90 -5.45 -9.71 -1.80
N ALA A 91 -4.48 -10.60 -2.07
CA ALA A 91 -3.33 -10.35 -2.91
C ALA A 91 -3.75 -9.96 -4.33
N GLN A 92 -4.69 -10.73 -4.91
CA GLN A 92 -5.22 -10.44 -6.24
C GLN A 92 -5.91 -9.08 -6.29
N ALA A 93 -6.77 -8.77 -5.31
CA ALA A 93 -7.42 -7.46 -5.25
C ALA A 93 -6.42 -6.30 -5.12
N LEU A 94 -5.33 -6.46 -4.36
CA LEU A 94 -4.25 -5.47 -4.25
C LEU A 94 -3.56 -5.26 -5.59
N THR A 95 -3.15 -6.33 -6.26
CA THR A 95 -2.48 -6.28 -7.56
C THR A 95 -3.37 -5.69 -8.65
N ASP A 96 -4.66 -6.06 -8.69
CA ASP A 96 -5.65 -5.53 -9.64
C ASP A 96 -5.83 -4.00 -9.49
N HIS A 97 -5.53 -3.46 -8.30
CA HIS A 97 -5.58 -2.01 -8.01
C HIS A 97 -4.20 -1.34 -8.02
N GLY A 98 -3.16 -2.01 -8.53
CA GLY A 98 -1.84 -1.43 -8.78
C GLY A 98 -0.89 -1.46 -7.59
N PHE A 99 -1.19 -2.21 -6.53
CA PHE A 99 -0.25 -2.42 -5.42
C PHE A 99 0.66 -3.62 -5.71
N SER A 100 1.96 -3.43 -5.47
CA SER A 100 2.97 -4.49 -5.54
C SER A 100 3.13 -5.15 -4.17
N ILE A 101 3.21 -6.48 -4.16
CA ILE A 101 3.37 -7.28 -2.96
C ILE A 101 4.83 -7.71 -2.83
N ASN A 102 5.35 -7.66 -1.62
CA ASN A 102 6.64 -8.19 -1.27
C ASN A 102 6.52 -9.71 -1.07
N HIS A 103 7.23 -10.48 -1.89
CA HIS A 103 7.24 -11.95 -1.82
C HIS A 103 8.47 -12.52 -1.09
N ASP A 104 9.43 -11.67 -0.74
CA ASP A 104 10.64 -12.07 0.00
C ASP A 104 10.41 -12.11 1.52
N LYS A 105 9.25 -11.61 1.96
CA LYS A 105 8.75 -11.68 3.34
C LYS A 105 7.47 -12.51 3.40
#